data_AF-A0A2Z4IMB6-F1
#
_entry.id   AF-A0A2Z4IMB6-F1
#
_cell.length_a   1.000
_cell.length_b   1.000
_cell.length_c   1.000
_cell.angle_alpha   90.00
_cell.angle_beta   90.00
_cell.angle_gamma   90.00
#
_symmetry.space_group_name_H-M   'P 1'
#
loop_
_entity.id
_entity.type
_entity.pdbx_description
1 polymer ?
#
loop_
_entity_poly.entity_id
_entity_poly.type
_entity_poly.pdbx_seq_one_letter_code
_entity_poly.pdbx_strand_id
1 'polypeptide(L)'
;MKACIQLKKFANAREKAYQAVGKMNGKRAKAITKIKLIAGHYARESDMVQLRAVNQVQGYIMELLPTAESNFKNQRAEMLNLIDQAKSLQKCTNQTLAY
;
A
#
# COMPACT_ATOMS: atom_id res chain seq x y z
N MET A 1 3.28 -5.68 -14.00
CA MET A 1 3.24 -5.64 -12.52
C MET A 1 1.83 -5.24 -12.10
N LYS A 2 1.37 -5.49 -10.87
CA LYS A 2 -0.03 -5.21 -10.47
C LYS A 2 -0.10 -4.64 -9.05
N ALA A 3 0.67 -3.57 -8.81
CA ALA A 3 0.83 -2.96 -7.49
C ALA A 3 -0.53 -2.51 -6.90
N CYS A 4 -1.41 -1.91 -7.71
CA CYS A 4 -2.74 -1.51 -7.27
C CYS A 4 -3.63 -2.71 -6.86
N ILE A 5 -3.48 -3.85 -7.53
CA ILE A 5 -4.22 -5.08 -7.15
C ILE A 5 -3.70 -5.62 -5.82
N GLN A 6 -2.40 -5.57 -5.59
CA GLN A 6 -1.80 -5.94 -4.30
C GLN A 6 -2.26 -5.01 -3.17
N LEU A 7 -2.31 -3.69 -3.41
CA LEU A 7 -2.86 -2.72 -2.45
C LEU A 7 -4.32 -2.99 -2.11
N LYS A 8 -5.17 -3.28 -3.11
CA LYS A 8 -6.57 -3.65 -2.88
C LYS A 8 -6.71 -4.93 -2.08
N LYS A 9 -5.94 -5.98 -2.41
CA LYS A 9 -5.92 -7.25 -1.67
C LYS A 9 -5.51 -7.03 -0.21
N PHE A 10 -4.46 -6.25 0.02
CA PHE A 10 -4.00 -5.88 1.36
C PHE A 10 -5.08 -5.14 2.15
N ALA A 11 -5.68 -4.10 1.56
CA ALA A 11 -6.73 -3.31 2.21
C ALA A 11 -7.95 -4.17 2.59
N ASN A 12 -8.39 -5.05 1.68
CA ASN A 12 -9.48 -5.99 1.94
C ASN A 12 -9.14 -7.00 3.04
N ALA A 13 -7.91 -7.53 3.05
CA ALA A 13 -7.47 -8.47 4.09
C ALA A 13 -7.44 -7.79 5.46
N ARG A 14 -6.97 -6.54 5.54
CA ARG A 14 -6.96 -5.76 6.78
C ARG A 14 -8.36 -5.43 7.27
N GLU A 15 -9.23 -5.03 6.37
CA GLU A 15 -10.63 -4.75 6.70
C GLU A 15 -11.31 -5.97 7.32
N LYS A 16 -11.21 -7.13 6.68
CA LYS A 16 -11.76 -8.39 7.20
C LYS A 16 -11.15 -8.76 8.55
N ALA A 17 -9.84 -8.63 8.70
CA ALA A 17 -9.16 -8.93 9.96
C ALA A 17 -9.68 -8.04 11.09
N TYR A 18 -9.74 -6.72 10.88
CA TYR A 18 -10.22 -5.79 11.92
C TYR A 18 -11.70 -5.93 12.23
N GLN A 19 -12.53 -6.24 11.23
CA GLN A 19 -13.95 -6.57 11.44
C GLN A 19 -14.11 -7.83 12.27
N ALA A 20 -13.37 -8.90 11.96
CA ALA A 20 -13.46 -10.18 12.67
C ALA A 20 -13.06 -10.08 14.14
N VAL A 21 -12.09 -9.22 14.49
CA VAL A 21 -11.66 -9.03 15.89
C VAL A 21 -12.31 -7.84 16.59
N GLY A 22 -13.28 -7.16 15.97
CA GLY A 22 -13.93 -5.98 16.53
C GLY A 22 -13.01 -4.77 16.75
N LYS A 23 -11.84 -4.72 16.10
CA LYS A 23 -10.83 -3.65 16.26
C LYS A 23 -10.89 -2.61 15.13
N MET A 24 -12.00 -2.52 14.40
CA MET A 24 -12.20 -1.50 13.39
C MET A 24 -12.50 -0.15 14.06
N ASN A 25 -11.67 0.86 13.80
CA ASN A 25 -11.91 2.24 14.26
C ASN A 25 -11.94 3.20 13.07
N GLY A 26 -12.44 4.43 13.27
CA GLY A 26 -12.60 5.41 12.20
C GLY A 26 -11.29 5.74 11.46
N LYS A 27 -10.15 5.73 12.17
CA LYS A 27 -8.83 5.99 11.58
C LYS A 27 -8.40 4.86 10.64
N ARG A 28 -8.55 3.60 11.07
CA ARG A 28 -8.27 2.40 10.27
C ARG A 28 -9.21 2.31 9.06
N ALA A 29 -10.51 2.56 9.26
CA ALA A 29 -11.48 2.58 8.19
C ALA A 29 -11.13 3.63 7.13
N LYS A 30 -10.77 4.85 7.55
CA LYS A 30 -10.32 5.92 6.64
C LYS A 30 -9.08 5.52 5.86
N ALA A 31 -8.08 4.94 6.51
CA ALA A 31 -6.85 4.47 5.86
C ALA A 31 -7.14 3.37 4.81
N ILE A 32 -7.99 2.39 5.14
CA ILE A 32 -8.42 1.33 4.23
C ILE A 32 -9.14 1.92 3.01
N THR A 33 -10.10 2.82 3.23
CA THR A 33 -10.85 3.48 2.15
C THR A 33 -9.93 4.28 1.24
N LYS A 34 -8.96 5.03 1.80
CA LYS A 34 -8.00 5.81 0.99
C LYS A 34 -7.13 4.90 0.13
N ILE A 35 -6.63 3.77 0.66
CA ILE A 35 -5.86 2.80 -0.11
C ILE A 35 -6.72 2.23 -1.26
N LYS A 36 -7.96 1.81 -0.98
CA LYS A 36 -8.86 1.26 -2.00
C LYS A 36 -9.19 2.26 -3.10
N LEU A 37 -9.43 3.51 -2.74
CA LEU A 37 -9.79 4.58 -3.67
C LEU A 37 -8.62 4.90 -4.61
N ILE A 38 -7.43 5.12 -4.06
CA ILE A 38 -6.22 5.39 -4.85
C ILE A 38 -5.86 4.19 -5.73
N ALA A 39 -5.86 2.98 -5.15
CA ALA A 39 -5.60 1.77 -5.93
C ALA A 39 -6.70 1.49 -6.99
N GLY A 40 -7.91 2.00 -6.80
CA GLY A 40 -8.99 1.95 -7.79
C GLY A 40 -8.78 2.93 -8.93
N HIS A 41 -8.39 4.16 -8.61
CA HIS A 41 -8.12 5.22 -9.56
C HIS A 41 -6.98 4.84 -10.52
N TYR A 42 -5.85 4.36 -9.99
CA TYR A 42 -4.68 4.00 -10.81
C TYR A 42 -4.71 2.55 -11.33
N ALA A 43 -5.81 1.80 -11.17
CA ALA A 43 -5.86 0.36 -11.48
C ALA A 43 -5.61 0.02 -12.97
N ARG A 44 -5.90 0.96 -13.88
CA ARG A 44 -5.75 0.80 -15.33
C ARG A 44 -4.50 1.50 -15.88
N GLU A 45 -3.74 2.14 -14.99
CA GLU A 45 -2.55 2.90 -15.37
C GLU A 45 -1.33 2.00 -15.52
N SER A 46 -0.27 2.56 -16.11
CA SER A 46 1.00 1.85 -16.28
C SER A 46 1.62 1.46 -14.93
N ASP A 47 2.47 0.43 -14.97
CA ASP A 47 3.18 -0.11 -13.81
C ASP A 47 3.93 0.97 -13.00
N MET A 48 4.57 1.93 -13.67
CA MET A 48 5.26 3.04 -13.01
C MET A 48 4.30 3.98 -12.27
N VAL A 49 3.15 4.29 -12.88
CA VAL A 49 2.14 5.16 -12.26
C VAL A 49 1.50 4.44 -11.06
N GLN A 50 1.26 3.13 -11.17
CA GLN A 50 0.79 2.32 -10.04
C GLN A 50 1.80 2.33 -8.88
N LEU A 51 3.11 2.28 -9.13
CA LEU A 51 4.13 2.41 -8.10
C LEU A 51 4.13 3.82 -7.46
N ARG A 52 3.91 4.88 -8.23
CA ARG A 52 3.74 6.23 -7.65
C ARG A 52 2.53 6.30 -6.72
N ALA A 53 1.45 5.60 -7.06
CA ALA A 53 0.28 5.49 -6.20
C ALA A 53 0.61 4.82 -4.85
N VAL A 54 1.54 3.85 -4.81
CA VAL A 54 2.02 3.23 -3.57
C VAL A 54 2.68 4.28 -2.65
N ASN A 55 3.50 5.18 -3.19
CA ASN A 55 4.10 6.27 -2.40
C ASN A 55 3.03 7.21 -1.81
N GLN A 56 1.99 7.54 -2.56
CA GLN A 56 0.89 8.38 -2.08
C GLN A 56 0.15 7.78 -0.88
N VAL A 57 0.06 6.45 -0.80
CA VAL A 57 -0.62 5.75 0.30
C VAL A 57 0.34 5.13 1.33
N GLN A 58 1.65 5.36 1.21
CA GLN A 58 2.66 4.76 2.08
C GLN A 58 2.34 4.98 3.57
N GLY A 59 1.93 6.20 3.95
CA GLY A 59 1.57 6.50 5.34
C GLY A 59 0.41 5.64 5.86
N TYR A 60 -0.62 5.42 5.02
CA TYR A 60 -1.76 4.56 5.36
C TYR A 60 -1.38 3.08 5.40
N ILE A 61 -0.48 2.64 4.51
CA ILE A 61 0.03 1.26 4.55
C ILE A 61 0.77 1.03 5.86
N MET A 62 1.69 1.92 6.23
CA MET A 62 2.48 1.82 7.46
C MET A 62 1.59 1.79 8.71
N GLU A 63 0.50 2.55 8.72
CA GLU A 63 -0.46 2.55 9.82
C GLU A 63 -1.24 1.23 9.96
N LEU A 64 -1.48 0.54 8.85
CA LEU A 64 -2.23 -0.72 8.81
C LEU A 64 -1.32 -1.96 8.77
N LEU A 65 0.00 -1.77 8.77
CA LEU A 65 0.94 -2.89 8.75
C LEU A 65 0.74 -3.74 10.01
N PRO A 66 0.63 -5.06 9.86
CA PRO A 66 0.60 -5.96 11.01
C PRO A 66 1.95 -5.91 11.72
N THR A 67 1.95 -6.25 13.01
CA THR A 67 3.18 -6.40 13.79
C THR A 67 4.09 -7.47 13.18
N ALA A 68 5.40 -7.36 13.41
CA ALA A 68 6.38 -8.30 12.87
C ALA A 68 6.12 -9.76 13.32
N GLU A 69 5.55 -9.92 14.51
CA GLU A 69 5.23 -11.21 15.13
C GLU A 69 3.87 -11.77 14.70
N SER A 70 3.13 -11.07 13.83
CA SER A 70 1.83 -11.51 13.39
C SER A 70 1.91 -12.66 12.38
N ASN A 71 0.89 -13.52 12.36
CA ASN A 71 0.67 -14.51 11.30
C ASN A 71 0.64 -13.89 9.88
N PHE A 72 0.47 -12.57 9.78
CA PHE A 72 0.51 -11.80 8.54
C PHE A 72 1.91 -11.27 8.16
N LYS A 73 3.01 -11.84 8.69
CA LYS A 73 4.39 -11.44 8.38
C LYS A 73 4.72 -11.40 6.89
N ASN A 74 4.17 -12.32 6.10
CA ASN A 74 4.39 -12.35 4.65
C ASN A 74 3.74 -11.15 3.96
N GLN A 75 2.50 -10.80 4.34
CA GLN A 75 1.81 -9.61 3.82
C GLN A 75 2.55 -8.32 4.20
N ARG A 76 3.18 -8.29 5.39
CA ARG A 76 4.05 -7.17 5.79
C ARG A 76 5.26 -7.06 4.86
N ALA A 77 5.98 -8.16 4.64
CA ALA A 77 7.14 -8.18 3.75
C ALA A 77 6.77 -7.74 2.33
N GLU A 78 5.64 -8.22 1.79
CA GLU A 78 5.14 -7.82 0.47
C GLU A 78 4.86 -6.31 0.38
N MET A 79 4.21 -5.72 1.38
CA MET A 79 3.91 -4.29 1.40
C MET A 79 5.18 -3.44 1.57
N LEU A 80 6.13 -3.89 2.38
CA LEU A 80 7.41 -3.21 2.55
C LEU A 80 8.23 -3.25 1.25
N ASN A 81 8.24 -4.38 0.56
CA ASN A 81 8.90 -4.52 -0.74
C ASN A 81 8.26 -3.59 -1.80
N LEU A 82 6.93 -3.49 -1.83
CA LEU A 82 6.21 -2.54 -2.70
C LEU A 82 6.60 -1.09 -2.42
N ILE A 83 6.74 -0.71 -1.15
CA ILE A 83 7.19 0.63 -0.75
C ILE A 83 8.64 0.86 -1.21
N ASP A 84 9.51 -0.14 -1.06
CA ASP A 84 10.92 -0.03 -1.44
C ASP A 84 11.10 0.10 -2.97
N GLN A 85 10.33 -0.65 -3.75
CA GLN A 85 10.26 -0.50 -5.21
C GLN A 85 9.79 0.90 -5.61
N ALA A 86 8.75 1.40 -4.94
CA ALA A 86 8.21 2.74 -5.21
C ALA A 86 9.20 3.86 -4.83
N LYS A 87 9.98 3.68 -3.76
CA LYS A 87 11.06 4.60 -3.37
C LYS A 87 12.25 4.56 -4.33
N SER A 88 12.65 3.37 -4.76
CA SER A 88 13.73 3.18 -5.73
C SER A 88 13.40 3.86 -7.06
N LEU A 89 12.14 3.79 -7.50
CA LEU A 89 11.65 4.51 -8.67
C LEU A 89 11.74 6.04 -8.52
N GLN A 90 11.39 6.59 -7.34
CA GLN A 90 11.52 8.02 -7.05
C GLN A 90 12.98 8.50 -7.10
N LYS A 91 13.91 7.74 -6.53
CA LYS A 91 15.35 8.07 -6.57
C LYS A 91 15.89 8.12 -8.00
N CYS A 92 15.49 7.16 -8.83
CA CYS A 92 15.91 7.10 -10.24
C CYS A 92 15.33 8.28 -11.05
N THR A 93 14.11 8.72 -10.75
CA THR A 93 13.49 9.88 -11.43
C THR A 93 14.17 11.21 -11.05
N ASN A 94 14.66 11.33 -9.82
CA ASN A 94 15.34 12.56 -9.35
C ASN A 94 16.78 12.69 -9.83
N GLN A 95 17.41 11.60 -10.29
CA GLN A 95 18.76 11.65 -10.87
C GLN A 95 18.77 12.15 -12.32
N THR A 96 17.64 12.13 -13.02
CA THR A 96 17.56 12.55 -14.43
C THR A 96 17.34 14.07 -14.61
N LEU A 97 17.12 14.82 -13.53
CA LEU A 97 16.90 16.28 -13.56
C LEU A 97 18.10 17.09 -13.06
N ALA A 98 19.25 16.45 -12.87
CA ALA A 98 20.49 17.08 -12.43
C ALA A 98 21.52 17.11 -13.57
N TYR A 99 21.17 17.70 -14.71
CA TYR A 99 22.11 18.10 -15.76
C TYR A 99 21.62 19.37 -16.44
#